data_AF-F0IL50-F1
#
_entry.id   AF-F0IL50-F1
#
_cell.length_a   1.000
_cell.length_b   1.000
_cell.length_c   1.000
_cell.angle_alpha   90.00
_cell.angle_beta   90.00
_cell.angle_gamma   90.00
#
_symmetry.space_group_name_H-M   'P 1'
#
loop_
_entity.id
_entity.type
_entity.pdbx_description
1 polymer ?
#
loop_
_entity_poly.entity_id
_entity_poly.type
_entity_poly.pdbx_seq_one_letter_code
_entity_poly.pdbx_strand_id
1 'polypeptide(L)'
;MKKNCIKGRCYNISLNGKKAFLGWFLIISDNGQEYLVERNGTMSCGCFRKVYQTAYSFIPHTEFLNKSNNLPAIAGTSIGLILARMLRKIIPLNFFFGPINRPMNIGTGLVNIGVAIGSMVLAMFLVKYYRKKRLESFL
;
A
#
# COMPACT_ATOMS: atom_id res chain seq x y z
N MET A 1 -7.94 -5.55 30.87
CA MET A 1 -9.00 -5.48 29.85
C MET A 1 -8.87 -6.67 28.90
N LYS A 2 -9.84 -7.60 28.89
CA LYS A 2 -9.94 -8.62 27.83
C LYS A 2 -10.14 -7.88 26.52
N LYS A 3 -9.12 -7.83 25.66
CA LYS A 3 -9.30 -7.36 24.28
C LYS A 3 -10.17 -8.41 23.58
N ASN A 4 -11.30 -7.97 23.02
CA ASN A 4 -12.16 -8.82 22.20
C ASN A 4 -11.37 -9.23 20.95
N CYS A 5 -10.75 -10.41 21.01
CA CYS A 5 -10.00 -10.96 19.90
C CYS A 5 -10.98 -11.61 18.92
N ILE A 6 -11.08 -11.05 17.73
CA ILE A 6 -11.86 -11.63 16.64
C ILE A 6 -11.01 -12.71 15.98
N LYS A 7 -11.51 -13.95 15.99
CA LYS A 7 -10.90 -15.08 15.28
C LYS A 7 -11.67 -15.28 13.98
N GLY A 8 -10.95 -15.45 12.88
CA GLY A 8 -11.54 -15.59 11.57
C GLY A 8 -10.51 -15.88 10.49
N ARG A 9 -10.99 -16.16 9.27
CA ARG A 9 -10.14 -16.39 8.10
C ARG A 9 -9.94 -15.08 7.33
N CYS A 10 -8.72 -14.87 6.84
CA CYS A 10 -8.34 -13.70 6.08
C CYS A 10 -8.47 -13.96 4.58
N TYR A 11 -9.13 -13.06 3.87
CA TYR A 11 -9.33 -13.10 2.42
C TYR A 11 -8.87 -11.81 1.78
N ASN A 12 -8.24 -11.92 0.61
CA ASN A 12 -7.99 -10.75 -0.23
C ASN A 12 -9.30 -10.31 -0.88
N ILE A 13 -9.50 -8.99 -0.99
CA ILE A 13 -10.65 -8.41 -1.66
C ILE A 13 -10.26 -7.87 -3.03
N SER A 14 -11.20 -7.79 -3.96
CA SER A 14 -11.02 -7.22 -5.30
C SER A 14 -12.14 -6.23 -5.59
N LEU A 15 -11.81 -4.95 -5.75
CA LEU A 15 -12.83 -3.92 -6.03
C LEU A 15 -13.39 -4.01 -7.46
N ASN A 16 -12.65 -4.62 -8.39
CA ASN A 16 -13.02 -4.65 -9.81
C ASN A 16 -13.17 -6.08 -10.34
N GLY A 17 -13.15 -7.10 -9.46
CA GLY A 17 -13.10 -8.52 -9.84
C GLY A 17 -11.82 -8.95 -10.58
N LYS A 18 -10.92 -8.04 -10.98
CA LYS A 18 -9.76 -8.38 -11.83
C LYS A 18 -8.44 -8.55 -11.07
N LYS A 19 -8.27 -7.86 -9.95
CA LYS A 19 -6.99 -7.81 -9.21
C LYS A 19 -7.23 -7.66 -7.72
N ALA A 20 -6.42 -8.36 -6.93
CA ALA A 20 -6.38 -8.17 -5.49
C ALA A 20 -6.11 -6.70 -5.15
N PHE A 21 -6.96 -6.14 -4.30
CA PHE A 21 -6.86 -4.79 -3.82
C PHE A 21 -5.88 -4.74 -2.64
N LEU A 22 -4.67 -4.26 -2.93
CA LEU A 22 -3.61 -4.13 -1.94
C LEU A 22 -3.95 -3.03 -0.92
N GLY A 23 -3.60 -3.26 0.34
CA GLY A 23 -3.82 -2.29 1.42
C GLY A 23 -4.94 -2.67 2.37
N TRP A 24 -5.85 -3.55 1.96
CA TRP A 24 -7.02 -3.96 2.74
C TRP A 24 -7.29 -5.44 2.53
N PHE A 25 -7.78 -6.09 3.58
CA PHE A 25 -8.22 -7.49 3.50
C PHE A 25 -9.48 -7.68 4.34
N LEU A 26 -10.25 -8.71 3.99
CA LEU A 26 -11.46 -9.10 4.68
C LEU A 26 -11.12 -10.18 5.71
N ILE A 27 -11.66 -10.06 6.91
CA ILE A 27 -11.72 -11.13 7.90
C ILE A 27 -13.17 -11.55 8.01
N ILE A 28 -13.42 -12.84 7.77
CA ILE A 28 -14.71 -13.46 8.06
C ILE A 28 -14.57 -14.17 9.40
N SER A 29 -15.30 -13.68 10.40
CA SER A 29 -15.36 -14.29 11.73
C SER A 29 -16.10 -15.63 11.69
N ASP A 30 -15.86 -16.49 12.67
CA ASP A 30 -16.58 -17.77 12.81
C ASP A 30 -18.11 -17.56 12.94
N ASN A 31 -18.54 -16.37 13.39
CA ASN A 31 -19.96 -15.98 13.46
C ASN A 31 -20.54 -15.47 12.13
N GLY A 32 -19.79 -15.55 11.02
CA GLY A 32 -20.18 -15.04 9.71
C GLY A 32 -20.13 -13.51 9.57
N GLN A 33 -19.64 -12.79 10.59
CA GLN A 33 -19.49 -11.34 10.52
C GLN A 33 -18.27 -10.94 9.71
N GLU A 34 -18.45 -9.93 8.86
CA GLU A 34 -17.45 -9.41 7.94
C GLU A 34 -16.75 -8.18 8.52
N TYR A 35 -15.41 -8.22 8.48
CA TYR A 35 -14.57 -7.13 8.97
C TYR A 35 -13.48 -6.77 7.97
N LEU A 36 -13.34 -5.48 7.69
CA LEU A 36 -12.25 -4.93 6.91
C LEU A 36 -11.07 -4.57 7.81
N VAL A 37 -9.87 -4.95 7.38
CA VAL A 37 -8.63 -4.62 8.09
C VAL A 37 -7.66 -3.92 7.16
N GLU A 38 -7.13 -2.80 7.65
CA GLU A 38 -6.14 -2.02 6.93
C GLU A 38 -4.73 -2.65 7.07
N ARG A 39 -4.13 -3.04 5.94
CA ARG A 39 -2.76 -3.57 5.84
C ARG A 39 -2.06 -3.10 4.58
N ASN A 40 -1.36 -1.98 4.71
CA ASN A 40 -0.55 -1.39 3.64
C ASN A 40 0.82 -2.07 3.43
N GLY A 41 1.21 -3.02 4.28
CA GLY A 41 2.48 -3.75 4.20
C GLY A 41 2.29 -5.27 4.12
N THR A 42 3.15 -5.94 3.35
CA THR A 42 3.13 -7.39 3.15
C THR A 42 3.63 -8.17 4.39
N MET A 43 4.46 -7.57 5.23
CA MET A 43 5.00 -8.22 6.42
C MET A 43 3.94 -8.43 7.51
N SER A 44 3.83 -9.67 8.01
CA SER A 44 3.01 -10.00 9.17
C SER A 44 3.74 -9.52 10.43
N CYS A 45 3.51 -8.27 10.83
CA CYS A 45 3.82 -7.90 12.21
C CYS A 45 2.77 -8.53 13.13
N GLY A 46 3.17 -9.12 14.26
CA GLY A 46 2.28 -9.49 15.39
C GLY A 46 1.61 -8.30 16.08
N CYS A 47 1.49 -7.17 15.37
CA CYS A 47 0.90 -5.93 15.80
C CYS A 47 -0.63 -6.03 15.71
N PHE A 48 -1.33 -5.51 16.73
CA PHE A 48 -2.78 -5.30 16.64
C PHE A 48 -3.11 -4.27 15.56
N ARG A 49 -4.17 -4.52 14.79
CA ARG A 49 -4.63 -3.64 13.72
C ARG A 49 -6.04 -3.13 14.00
N LYS A 50 -6.36 -1.97 13.45
CA LYS A 50 -7.73 -1.45 13.45
C LYS A 50 -8.58 -2.32 12.51
N VAL A 51 -9.75 -2.69 13.00
CA VAL A 51 -10.72 -3.54 12.33
C VAL A 51 -12.00 -2.69 12.17
N TYR A 52 -12.60 -2.73 10.98
CA TYR A 52 -13.78 -1.95 10.64
C TYR A 52 -14.89 -2.90 10.24
N GLN A 53 -16.06 -2.78 10.85
CA GLN A 53 -17.23 -3.57 10.48
C GLN A 53 -17.88 -2.94 9.24
N THR A 54 -18.23 -3.78 8.27
CA THR A 54 -18.90 -3.37 7.03
C THR A 54 -20.32 -3.94 6.98
N ALA A 55 -21.28 -3.15 6.51
CA ALA A 55 -22.62 -3.62 6.18
C ALA A 55 -22.69 -4.22 4.76
N TYR A 56 -21.76 -3.84 3.89
CA TYR A 56 -21.62 -4.38 2.55
C TYR A 56 -20.92 -5.74 2.60
N SER A 57 -21.45 -6.72 1.84
CA SER A 57 -20.87 -8.06 1.76
C SER A 57 -19.80 -8.14 0.67
N PHE A 58 -18.56 -8.42 1.11
CA PHE A 58 -17.40 -8.58 0.25
C PHE A 58 -17.17 -10.03 -0.19
N ILE A 59 -17.92 -11.01 0.32
CA ILE A 59 -17.84 -12.43 -0.08
C ILE A 59 -17.78 -12.61 -1.61
N PRO A 60 -18.68 -12.03 -2.43
CA PRO A 60 -18.60 -12.18 -3.90
C PRO A 60 -17.33 -11.60 -4.54
N HIS A 61 -16.60 -10.74 -3.80
CA HIS A 61 -15.38 -10.08 -4.25
C HIS A 61 -14.09 -10.76 -3.73
N THR A 62 -14.21 -11.88 -3.00
CA THR A 62 -13.06 -12.64 -2.45
C THR A 62 -12.52 -13.70 -3.41
N GLU A 63 -13.31 -14.16 -4.38
CA GLU A 63 -12.97 -15.28 -5.25
C GLU A 63 -12.22 -14.83 -6.52
N PHE A 64 -10.98 -14.35 -6.37
CA PHE A 64 -10.10 -14.17 -7.52
C PHE A 64 -8.68 -14.66 -7.25
N LEU A 65 -8.53 -15.99 -7.31
CA LEU A 65 -7.27 -16.68 -7.61
C LEU A 65 -7.24 -17.26 -9.03
N ASN A 66 -8.19 -16.90 -9.90
CA ASN A 66 -8.20 -17.38 -11.28
C ASN A 66 -7.45 -16.43 -12.23
N LYS A 67 -6.23 -16.87 -12.56
CA LYS A 67 -5.40 -16.51 -13.73
C LYS A 67 -4.91 -15.06 -13.83
N SER A 68 -3.78 -14.80 -13.18
CA SER A 68 -2.90 -13.68 -13.52
C SER A 68 -2.28 -13.91 -14.91
N ASN A 69 -2.85 -13.30 -15.95
CA ASN A 69 -2.11 -13.10 -17.19
C ASN A 69 -0.98 -12.09 -16.91
N ASN A 70 0.27 -12.45 -17.20
CA ASN A 70 1.46 -11.62 -16.93
C ASN A 70 1.58 -10.38 -17.85
N LEU A 71 0.72 -10.25 -18.87
CA LEU A 71 0.71 -9.14 -19.83
C LEU A 71 0.62 -7.73 -19.18
N PRO A 72 -0.35 -7.43 -18.29
CA PRO A 72 -0.45 -6.13 -17.64
C PRO A 72 0.72 -5.82 -16.69
N ALA A 73 1.44 -6.83 -16.19
CA ALA A 73 2.64 -6.60 -15.39
C ALA A 73 3.80 -6.10 -16.26
N ILE A 74 4.01 -6.73 -17.41
CA ILE A 74 5.04 -6.35 -18.39
C ILE A 74 4.76 -4.94 -18.95
N ALA A 75 3.51 -4.68 -19.36
CA ALA A 75 3.11 -3.35 -19.83
C ALA A 75 3.25 -2.27 -18.75
N GLY A 76 2.93 -2.60 -17.49
CA GLY A 76 3.13 -1.67 -16.36
C GLY A 76 4.60 -1.35 -16.11
N THR A 77 5.51 -2.32 -16.25
CA THR A 77 6.95 -2.09 -16.06
C THR A 77 7.56 -1.21 -17.14
N SER A 78 7.19 -1.39 -18.40
CA SER A 78 7.71 -0.57 -19.50
C SER A 78 7.19 0.87 -19.45
N ILE A 79 5.90 1.07 -19.15
CA ILE A 79 5.32 2.41 -18.90
C ILE A 79 6.01 3.07 -17.70
N GLY A 80 6.20 2.33 -16.61
CA GLY A 80 6.87 2.83 -15.41
C GLY A 80 8.30 3.31 -15.69
N LEU A 81 9.05 2.60 -16.54
CA LEU A 81 10.41 2.97 -16.93
C LEU A 81 10.46 4.28 -17.74
N ILE A 82 9.53 4.45 -18.69
CA ILE A 82 9.40 5.68 -19.48
C ILE A 82 9.02 6.85 -18.57
N LEU A 83 8.03 6.66 -17.69
CA LEU A 83 7.57 7.68 -16.77
C LEU A 83 8.68 8.09 -15.79
N ALA A 84 9.44 7.13 -15.27
CA ALA A 84 10.59 7.39 -14.41
C ALA A 84 11.67 8.21 -15.14
N ARG A 85 11.93 7.90 -16.43
CA ARG A 85 12.87 8.66 -17.25
C ARG A 85 12.40 10.10 -17.50
N MET A 86 11.11 10.32 -17.72
CA MET A 86 10.55 11.67 -17.86
C MET A 86 10.60 12.44 -16.54
N LEU A 87 10.20 11.80 -15.44
CA LEU A 87 10.25 12.41 -14.11
C LEU A 87 11.68 12.80 -13.72
N ARG A 88 12.69 12.01 -14.08
CA ARG A 88 14.10 12.33 -13.83
C ARG A 88 14.59 13.59 -14.58
N LYS A 89 13.94 13.98 -15.68
CA LYS A 89 14.25 15.26 -16.37
C LYS A 89 13.67 16.47 -15.64
N ILE A 90 12.53 16.29 -14.98
CA ILE A 90 11.81 17.37 -14.30
C ILE A 90 12.30 17.51 -12.86
N ILE A 91 12.53 16.38 -12.19
CA ILE A 91 12.92 16.29 -10.79
C ILE A 91 14.38 15.85 -10.73
N PRO A 92 15.34 16.77 -10.51
CA PRO A 92 16.74 16.40 -10.37
C PRO A 92 16.93 15.48 -9.16
N LEU A 93 17.81 14.47 -9.29
CA LEU A 93 18.07 13.52 -8.19
C LEU A 93 18.48 14.20 -6.88
N ASN A 94 19.18 15.32 -6.99
CA ASN A 94 19.63 16.12 -5.86
C ASN A 94 18.46 16.71 -5.04
N PHE A 95 17.23 16.67 -5.55
CA PHE A 95 16.05 17.05 -4.80
C PHE A 95 15.76 16.10 -3.63
N PHE A 96 15.94 14.79 -3.85
CA PHE A 96 15.69 13.77 -2.82
C PHE A 96 16.96 13.36 -2.06
N PHE A 97 18.12 13.39 -2.73
CA PHE A 97 19.39 12.93 -2.16
C PHE A 97 20.35 14.07 -1.78
N GLY A 98 19.96 15.32 -2.06
CA GLY A 98 20.82 16.49 -1.89
C GLY A 98 22.00 16.54 -2.87
N PRO A 99 22.81 17.61 -2.81
CA PRO A 99 24.04 17.72 -3.60
C PRO A 99 25.12 16.74 -3.11
N ILE A 100 26.13 16.52 -3.96
CA ILE A 100 27.31 15.71 -3.62
C ILE A 100 28.03 16.34 -2.42
N ASN A 101 28.13 15.60 -1.32
CA ASN A 101 28.74 16.06 -0.08
C ASN A 101 30.26 15.82 -0.07
N ARG A 102 31.01 16.61 -0.87
CA ARG A 102 32.49 16.56 -0.91
C ARG A 102 33.08 17.99 -0.84
N PRO A 103 34.01 18.28 0.10
CA PRO A 103 34.46 17.43 1.21
C PRO A 103 33.32 17.14 2.20
N MET A 104 33.45 16.07 2.99
CA MET A 104 32.36 15.53 3.80
C MET A 104 31.92 16.51 4.91
N ASN A 105 30.69 17.02 4.82
CA ASN A 105 30.05 17.81 5.87
C ASN A 105 28.93 16.99 6.54
N ILE A 106 29.02 16.80 7.87
CA ILE A 106 28.07 15.98 8.64
C ILE A 106 26.66 16.60 8.61
N GLY A 107 26.55 17.92 8.75
CA GLY A 107 25.27 18.63 8.74
C GLY A 107 24.52 18.45 7.42
N THR A 108 25.21 18.66 6.30
CA THR A 108 24.65 18.43 4.96
C THR A 108 24.26 16.97 4.76
N GLY A 109 25.06 16.03 5.26
CA GLY A 109 24.75 14.60 5.20
C GLY A 109 23.47 14.23 5.95
N LEU A 110 23.28 14.74 7.18
CA LEU A 110 22.07 14.49 7.97
C LEU A 110 20.82 15.05 7.30
N VAL A 111 20.89 16.27 6.76
CA VAL A 111 19.77 16.88 6.03
C VAL A 111 19.39 16.03 4.81
N ASN A 112 20.37 15.62 4.01
CA ASN A 112 20.13 14.79 2.82
C ASN A 112 19.46 13.46 3.16
N ILE A 113 19.93 12.77 4.22
CA ILE A 113 19.33 11.52 4.70
C ILE A 113 17.90 11.77 5.20
N GLY A 114 17.70 12.84 5.97
CA GLY A 114 16.39 13.22 6.49
C GLY A 114 15.37 13.49 5.37
N VAL A 115 15.78 14.21 4.32
CA VAL A 115 14.94 14.47 3.13
C VAL A 115 14.59 13.16 2.41
N ALA A 116 15.58 12.28 2.20
CA ALA A 116 15.35 10.99 1.55
C ALA A 116 14.34 10.12 2.34
N ILE A 117 14.53 9.96 3.65
CA ILE A 117 13.60 9.21 4.50
C ILE A 117 12.23 9.86 4.54
N GLY A 118 12.17 11.18 4.72
CA GLY A 118 10.93 11.95 4.78
C GLY A 118 10.11 11.81 3.49
N SER A 119 10.76 11.91 2.33
CA SER A 119 10.10 11.72 1.03
C SER A 119 9.54 10.30 0.87
N MET A 120 10.24 9.27 1.34
CA MET A 120 9.77 7.89 1.29
C MET A 120 8.56 7.67 2.21
N VAL A 121 8.60 8.20 3.43
CA VAL A 121 7.47 8.15 4.38
C VAL A 121 6.25 8.87 3.80
N LEU A 122 6.45 10.06 3.22
CA LEU A 122 5.39 10.82 2.56
C LEU A 122 4.77 10.03 1.40
N ALA A 123 5.59 9.40 0.55
CA ALA A 123 5.10 8.57 -0.55
C ALA A 123 4.26 7.39 -0.03
N MET A 124 4.70 6.71 1.02
CA MET A 124 3.93 5.63 1.65
C MET A 124 2.61 6.14 2.24
N PHE A 125 2.61 7.32 2.87
CA PHE A 125 1.41 7.94 3.40
C PHE A 125 0.41 8.30 2.30
N LEU A 126 0.87 8.87 1.19
CA LEU A 126 0.03 9.20 0.04
C LEU A 126 -0.58 7.95 -0.59
N VAL A 127 0.19 6.87 -0.74
CA VAL A 127 -0.31 5.58 -1.23
C VAL A 127 -1.39 5.00 -0.31
N LYS A 128 -1.17 5.08 1.02
CA LYS A 128 -2.16 4.69 2.02
C LYS A 128 -3.45 5.49 1.89
N TYR A 129 -3.34 6.82 1.80
CA TYR A 129 -4.49 7.72 1.66
C TYR A 129 -5.27 7.45 0.37
N TYR A 130 -4.57 7.32 -0.76
CA TYR A 130 -5.18 6.99 -2.05
C TYR A 130 -5.96 5.67 -1.99
N ARG A 131 -5.37 4.60 -1.41
CA ARG A 131 -6.05 3.31 -1.25
C ARG A 131 -7.30 3.44 -0.40
N LYS A 132 -7.23 4.16 0.72
CA LYS A 132 -8.40 4.41 1.57
C LYS A 132 -9.52 5.12 0.79
N LYS A 133 -9.21 6.22 0.10
CA LYS A 133 -10.20 6.96 -0.70
C LYS A 133 -10.81 6.12 -1.82
N ARG A 134 -10.02 5.26 -2.45
CA ARG A 134 -10.52 4.34 -3.47
C ARG A 134 -11.47 3.29 -2.90
N LEU A 135 -11.23 2.79 -1.68
CA LEU A 135 -12.15 1.88 -1.00
C LEU A 135 -13.44 2.60 -0.58
N GLU A 136 -13.32 3.80 -0.01
CA GLU A 136 -14.48 4.65 0.35
C GLU A 136 -15.35 4.98 -0.85
N SER A 137 -14.77 5.15 -2.04
CA SER A 137 -15.52 5.42 -3.27
C SER A 137 -16.21 4.18 -3.86
N PHE A 138 -15.82 2.98 -3.44
CA PHE A 138 -16.41 1.72 -3.91
C PHE A 138 -17.58 1.27 -3.03
N LEU A 139 -17.50 1.57 -1.73
CA LEU A 139 -18.56 1.36 -0.75
C LEU A 139 -19.70 2.38 -0.93
#